data_AF-A0A938Z3N6-F1
#
_entry.id   AF-A0A938Z3N6-F1
#
_cell.length_a   1.000
_cell.length_b   1.000
_cell.length_c   1.000
_cell.angle_alpha   90.00
_cell.angle_beta   90.00
_cell.angle_gamma   90.00
#
_symmetry.space_group_name_H-M   'P 1'
#
loop_
_entity.id
_entity.type
_entity.pdbx_description
1 polymer ?
#
loop_
_entity_poly.entity_id
_entity_poly.type
_entity_poly.pdbx_seq_one_letter_code
_entity_poly.pdbx_strand_id
1 'polypeptide(L)'
;MPTTSTDLRAAAAALLVPGTTCHGFAVERCETVPELDSDAYVLRHTASGARLLYLACDDENKAFAIGFKTPPADSTGVFHILEHSVLCGSAKFPVKEPFVDLIKSSMQTFLNAMTYPDKTIYPVATTNEQDLFKLMDVFLDAVFNPAIYTKPTIFEQEG
;
A
#
# COMPACT_ATOMS: atom_id res chain seq x y z
N MET A 1 -11.80 10.32 -31.03
CA MET A 1 -11.06 11.45 -30.43
C MET A 1 -9.74 10.90 -29.95
N PRO A 2 -8.58 11.51 -30.27
CA PRO A 2 -7.31 11.03 -29.75
C PRO A 2 -7.24 11.45 -28.27
N THR A 3 -7.29 10.49 -27.37
CA THR A 3 -6.95 10.68 -25.97
C THR A 3 -5.47 11.01 -25.91
N THR A 4 -5.15 12.21 -25.42
CA THR A 4 -3.80 12.56 -24.97
C THR A 4 -3.49 11.73 -23.74
N SER A 5 -3.14 10.46 -23.94
CA SER A 5 -2.42 9.67 -22.94
C SER A 5 -1.09 10.39 -22.74
N THR A 6 -0.95 11.07 -21.60
CA THR A 6 0.38 11.47 -21.14
C THR A 6 1.12 10.18 -20.89
N ASP A 7 2.16 9.91 -21.67
CA ASP A 7 2.98 8.72 -21.53
C ASP A 7 3.46 8.60 -20.08
N LEU A 8 2.86 7.65 -19.33
CA LEU A 8 3.11 7.45 -17.90
C LEU A 8 4.58 7.14 -17.65
N ARG A 9 5.24 6.43 -18.58
CA ARG A 9 6.66 6.13 -18.47
C ARG A 9 7.48 7.39 -18.67
N ALA A 10 7.14 8.23 -19.65
CA ALA A 10 7.81 9.51 -19.85
C ALA A 10 7.64 10.45 -18.64
N ALA A 11 6.43 10.51 -18.06
CA ALA A 11 6.16 11.30 -16.86
C ALA A 11 6.97 10.77 -15.65
N ALA A 12 7.00 9.46 -15.45
CA ALA A 12 7.81 8.83 -14.41
C ALA A 12 9.30 9.10 -14.61
N ALA A 13 9.82 8.94 -15.83
CA ALA A 13 11.23 9.17 -16.15
C ALA A 13 11.65 10.63 -15.92
N ALA A 14 10.77 11.59 -16.20
CA ALA A 14 11.02 13.01 -15.96
C ALA A 14 11.04 13.36 -14.46
N LEU A 15 10.19 12.70 -13.66
CA LEU A 15 10.05 12.98 -12.23
C LEU A 15 11.04 12.19 -11.35
N LEU A 16 11.32 10.93 -11.73
CA LEU A 16 12.04 9.95 -10.92
C LEU A 16 13.45 9.72 -11.43
N VAL A 17 14.22 10.81 -11.52
CA VAL A 17 15.62 10.76 -11.97
C VAL A 17 16.52 10.22 -10.85
N PRO A 18 17.32 9.16 -11.06
CA PRO A 18 18.24 8.64 -10.05
C PRO A 18 19.18 9.71 -9.47
N GLY A 19 19.38 9.70 -8.15
CA GLY A 19 20.18 10.68 -7.42
C GLY A 19 19.43 11.97 -7.04
N THR A 20 18.19 12.14 -7.49
CA THR A 20 17.33 13.26 -7.07
C THR A 20 16.44 12.89 -5.89
N THR A 21 15.80 13.89 -5.29
CA THR A 21 14.79 13.69 -4.23
C THR A 21 13.44 14.22 -4.69
N CYS A 22 12.39 13.42 -4.52
CA CYS A 22 11.01 13.74 -4.87
C CYS A 22 10.12 13.45 -3.66
N HIS A 23 9.39 14.46 -3.16
CA HIS A 23 8.48 14.34 -2.01
C HIS A 23 9.08 13.63 -0.77
N GLY A 24 10.37 13.87 -0.48
CA GLY A 24 11.08 13.24 0.64
C GLY A 24 11.67 11.85 0.35
N PHE A 25 11.45 11.31 -0.85
CA PHE A 25 12.05 10.06 -1.32
C PHE A 25 13.27 10.34 -2.21
N ALA A 26 14.42 9.76 -1.86
CA ALA A 26 15.58 9.72 -2.74
C ALA A 26 15.39 8.61 -3.77
N VAL A 27 15.59 8.93 -5.06
CA VAL A 27 15.55 7.96 -6.15
C VAL A 27 16.89 7.23 -6.19
N GLU A 28 16.91 5.94 -5.86
CA GLU A 28 18.15 5.16 -5.79
C GLU A 28 18.56 4.62 -7.16
N ARG A 29 17.62 3.99 -7.89
CA ARG A 29 17.86 3.45 -9.22
C ARG A 29 16.58 3.31 -10.04
N CYS A 30 16.75 3.21 -11.35
CA CYS A 30 15.72 2.84 -12.31
C CYS A 30 16.23 1.71 -13.22
N GLU A 31 15.35 0.78 -13.57
CA GLU A 31 15.64 -0.30 -14.52
C GLU A 31 14.39 -0.67 -15.31
N THR A 32 14.52 -0.87 -16.63
CA THR A 32 13.43 -1.45 -17.44
C THR A 32 13.37 -2.95 -17.17
N VAL A 33 12.18 -3.47 -16.94
CA VAL A 33 11.89 -4.90 -16.69
C VAL A 33 11.07 -5.43 -17.88
N PRO A 34 11.71 -5.99 -18.92
CA PRO A 34 11.02 -6.38 -20.15
C PRO A 34 9.93 -7.43 -19.95
N GLU A 35 10.13 -8.36 -19.01
CA GLU A 35 9.19 -9.45 -18.71
C GLU A 35 7.86 -8.94 -18.15
N LEU A 36 7.87 -7.76 -17.54
CA LEU A 36 6.69 -7.10 -16.99
C LEU A 36 6.18 -5.95 -17.86
N ASP A 37 6.86 -5.66 -18.97
CA ASP A 37 6.66 -4.46 -19.78
C ASP A 37 6.48 -3.21 -18.87
N SER A 38 7.48 -2.94 -18.04
CA SER A 38 7.44 -1.84 -17.07
C SER A 38 8.82 -1.25 -16.79
N ASP A 39 8.84 0.02 -16.37
CA ASP A 39 10.03 0.65 -15.80
C ASP A 39 9.94 0.65 -14.27
N ALA A 40 10.89 0.01 -13.61
CA ALA A 40 10.97 -0.12 -12.17
C ALA A 40 11.85 0.97 -11.57
N TYR A 41 11.33 1.67 -10.56
CA TYR A 41 12.03 2.70 -9.80
C TYR A 41 12.10 2.27 -8.34
N VAL A 42 13.32 2.26 -7.80
CA VAL A 42 13.56 2.01 -6.37
C VAL A 42 13.84 3.33 -5.69
N LEU A 43 13.02 3.67 -4.70
CA LEU A 43 13.15 4.88 -3.93
C LEU A 43 13.25 4.58 -2.43
N ARG A 44 13.87 5.49 -1.69
CA ARG A 44 13.97 5.44 -0.23
C ARG A 44 13.53 6.74 0.40
N HIS A 45 12.58 6.67 1.32
CA HIS A 45 12.17 7.81 2.13
C HIS A 45 13.33 8.23 3.04
N THR A 46 13.75 9.48 2.94
CA THR A 46 14.94 10.00 3.61
C THR A 46 14.80 10.03 5.14
N ALA A 47 13.61 10.33 5.65
CA ALA A 47 13.38 10.43 7.09
C ALA A 47 13.09 9.09 7.77
N SER A 48 12.25 8.24 7.17
CA SER A 48 11.85 6.95 7.79
C SER A 48 12.65 5.74 7.33
N GLY A 49 13.40 5.87 6.23
CA GLY A 49 14.10 4.75 5.60
C GLY A 49 13.20 3.76 4.86
N ALA A 50 11.88 4.05 4.77
CA ALA A 50 10.92 3.22 4.02
C ALA A 50 11.35 3.09 2.56
N ARG A 51 11.18 1.89 1.99
CA ARG A 51 11.48 1.62 0.57
C ARG A 51 10.19 1.63 -0.22
N LEU A 52 10.23 2.25 -1.40
CA LEU A 52 9.15 2.27 -2.37
C LEU A 52 9.68 1.66 -3.67
N LEU A 53 8.93 0.69 -4.20
CA LEU A 53 9.10 0.19 -5.55
C LEU A 53 7.93 0.71 -6.37
N TYR A 54 8.22 1.51 -7.39
CA TYR A 54 7.23 2.03 -8.32
C TYR A 54 7.44 1.38 -9.69
N LEU A 55 6.38 0.82 -10.26
CA LEU A 55 6.38 0.20 -11.58
C LEU A 55 5.55 1.07 -12.52
N ALA A 56 6.19 1.66 -13.52
CA ALA A 56 5.51 2.43 -14.56
C ALA A 56 5.19 1.51 -15.75
N CYS A 57 3.90 1.22 -15.95
CA CYS A 57 3.39 0.46 -17.08
C CYS A 57 2.08 1.07 -17.61
N ASP A 58 1.69 0.68 -18.82
CA ASP A 58 0.44 1.10 -19.45
C ASP A 58 -0.71 0.15 -19.04
N ASP A 59 -0.96 0.06 -17.74
CA ASP A 59 -2.08 -0.72 -17.17
C ASP A 59 -3.11 0.25 -16.54
N GLU A 60 -4.37 0.11 -16.96
CA GLU A 60 -5.47 0.87 -16.38
C GLU A 60 -5.73 0.47 -14.92
N ASN A 61 -5.54 -0.80 -14.57
CA ASN A 61 -5.74 -1.35 -13.24
C ASN A 61 -4.53 -1.08 -12.34
N LYS A 62 -4.64 -0.02 -11.55
CA LYS A 62 -3.57 0.44 -10.67
C LYS A 62 -3.59 -0.35 -9.38
N ALA A 63 -2.41 -0.69 -8.87
CA ALA A 63 -2.24 -1.41 -7.63
C ALA A 63 -1.35 -0.64 -6.65
N PHE A 64 -1.65 -0.78 -5.37
CA PHE A 64 -0.81 -0.33 -4.27
C PHE A 64 -0.70 -1.45 -3.23
N ALA A 65 0.47 -1.60 -2.63
CA ALA A 65 0.64 -2.47 -1.48
C ALA A 65 1.63 -1.86 -0.49
N ILE A 66 1.33 -1.99 0.79
CA ILE A 66 2.28 -1.77 1.87
C ILE A 66 2.59 -3.10 2.56
N GLY A 67 3.86 -3.32 2.91
CA GLY A 67 4.31 -4.56 3.51
C GLY A 67 5.30 -4.35 4.64
N PHE A 68 5.20 -5.18 5.68
CA PHE A 68 6.03 -5.14 6.88
C PHE A 68 6.72 -6.48 7.05
N LYS A 69 7.98 -6.47 7.47
CA LYS A 69 8.71 -7.67 7.85
C LYS A 69 8.24 -8.11 9.25
N THR A 70 7.66 -9.30 9.35
CA THR A 70 6.97 -9.81 10.55
C THR A 70 7.36 -11.27 10.86
N PRO A 71 8.65 -11.58 11.09
CA PRO A 71 9.07 -12.93 11.47
C PRO A 71 8.63 -13.23 12.92
N PRO A 72 7.76 -14.23 13.15
CA PRO A 72 7.26 -14.56 14.48
C PRO A 72 8.35 -15.15 15.37
N ALA A 73 8.34 -14.76 16.65
CA ALA A 73 9.20 -15.34 17.67
C ALA A 73 8.61 -16.63 18.28
N ASP A 74 7.30 -16.82 18.14
CA ASP A 74 6.55 -17.96 18.69
C ASP A 74 5.38 -18.34 17.78
N SER A 75 4.59 -19.34 18.19
CA SER A 75 3.44 -19.86 17.43
C SER A 75 2.09 -19.30 17.89
N THR A 76 2.08 -18.11 18.51
CA THR A 76 0.84 -17.47 18.98
C THR A 76 -0.07 -17.00 17.84
N GLY A 77 0.48 -16.81 16.63
CA GLY A 77 -0.25 -16.22 15.51
C GLY A 77 -0.35 -14.69 15.58
N VAL A 78 0.45 -14.03 16.44
CA VAL A 78 0.39 -12.58 16.69
C VAL A 78 0.34 -11.72 15.43
N PHE A 79 1.07 -12.07 14.38
CA PHE A 79 1.08 -11.27 13.14
C PHE A 79 -0.17 -11.47 12.28
N HIS A 80 -0.80 -12.63 12.37
CA HIS A 80 -2.11 -12.84 11.75
C HIS A 80 -3.19 -12.09 12.54
N ILE A 81 -3.16 -12.15 13.88
CA ILE A 81 -4.09 -11.37 14.72
C ILE A 81 -3.93 -9.87 14.46
N LEU A 82 -2.68 -9.37 14.38
CA LEU A 82 -2.41 -7.97 14.07
C LEU A 82 -2.90 -7.58 12.68
N GLU A 83 -2.77 -8.45 11.69
CA GLU A 83 -3.25 -8.20 10.33
C GLU A 83 -4.75 -7.88 10.30
N HIS A 84 -5.56 -8.67 11.01
CA HIS A 84 -6.98 -8.39 11.18
C HIS A 84 -7.23 -7.15 12.07
N SER A 85 -6.55 -7.08 13.22
CA SER A 85 -6.81 -6.05 14.24
C SER A 85 -6.56 -4.63 13.75
N VAL A 86 -5.54 -4.40 12.90
CA VAL A 86 -5.25 -3.05 12.38
C VAL A 86 -6.32 -2.55 11.41
N LEU A 87 -7.11 -3.45 10.82
CA LEU A 87 -8.20 -3.10 9.91
C LEU A 87 -9.53 -2.81 10.64
N CYS A 88 -9.58 -2.95 11.96
CA CYS A 88 -10.73 -2.66 12.82
C CYS A 88 -10.79 -1.18 13.28
N GLY A 89 -10.39 -0.26 12.40
CA GLY A 89 -10.41 1.17 12.65
C GLY A 89 -9.05 1.78 12.97
N SER A 90 -8.95 3.08 12.74
CA SER A 90 -7.72 3.86 12.88
C SER A 90 -8.01 5.26 13.44
N ALA A 91 -6.98 6.06 13.68
CA ALA A 91 -7.15 7.41 14.21
C ALA A 91 -7.99 8.32 13.29
N LYS A 92 -7.74 8.27 11.96
CA LYS A 92 -8.49 9.04 10.96
C LYS A 92 -9.83 8.41 10.60
N PHE A 93 -9.93 7.08 10.68
CA PHE A 93 -11.12 6.32 10.34
C PHE A 93 -11.58 5.48 11.55
N PRO A 94 -12.17 6.10 12.60
CA PRO A 94 -12.45 5.45 13.88
C PRO A 94 -13.68 4.52 13.89
N VAL A 95 -14.20 4.19 12.70
CA VAL A 95 -15.34 3.29 12.51
C VAL A 95 -14.93 1.84 12.82
N LYS A 96 -15.90 1.01 13.18
CA LYS A 96 -15.63 -0.35 13.68
C LYS A 96 -15.05 -1.27 12.60
N GLU A 97 -15.55 -1.17 11.37
CA GLU A 97 -15.19 -2.05 10.25
C GLU A 97 -14.98 -1.25 8.96
N PRO A 98 -13.98 -0.34 8.90
CA PRO A 98 -13.73 0.49 7.72
C PRO A 98 -13.49 -0.38 6.47
N PHE A 99 -12.85 -1.54 6.61
CA PHE A 99 -12.60 -2.47 5.53
C PHE A 99 -13.89 -2.99 4.86
N VAL A 100 -14.91 -3.33 5.65
CA VAL A 100 -16.20 -3.82 5.13
C VAL A 100 -16.95 -2.70 4.41
N ASP A 101 -16.88 -1.48 4.93
CA ASP A 101 -17.48 -0.31 4.29
C ASP A 101 -16.75 0.03 2.97
N LEU A 102 -15.43 -0.13 2.91
CA LEU A 102 -14.65 0.04 1.68
C LEU A 102 -15.02 -0.99 0.62
N ILE A 103 -15.19 -2.27 0.97
CA ILE A 103 -15.65 -3.29 0.01
C ILE A 103 -16.98 -2.89 -0.64
N LYS A 104 -17.88 -2.29 0.14
CA LYS A 104 -19.23 -1.94 -0.33
C LYS A 104 -19.29 -0.64 -1.13
N SER A 105 -18.33 0.27 -0.93
CA SER A 105 -18.40 1.64 -1.45
C SER A 105 -17.30 1.99 -2.46
N SER A 106 -16.29 1.14 -2.63
CA SER A 106 -15.20 1.33 -3.60
C SER A 106 -15.47 0.62 -4.92
N MET A 107 -14.72 1.00 -5.95
CA MET A 107 -14.65 0.33 -7.26
C MET A 107 -13.38 -0.54 -7.33
N GLN A 108 -13.04 -1.21 -6.23
CA GLN A 108 -11.86 -2.06 -6.16
C GLN A 108 -11.99 -3.29 -7.08
N THR A 109 -10.89 -3.62 -7.75
CA THR A 109 -10.70 -4.88 -8.47
C THR A 109 -10.03 -5.92 -7.59
N PHE A 110 -9.23 -5.47 -6.61
CA PHE A 110 -8.65 -6.31 -5.57
C PHE A 110 -8.54 -5.53 -4.25
N LEU A 111 -8.83 -6.19 -3.13
CA LEU A 111 -8.70 -5.60 -1.80
C LEU A 111 -8.51 -6.75 -0.79
N ASN A 112 -7.34 -6.84 -0.19
CA ASN A 112 -7.01 -7.93 0.73
C ASN A 112 -5.92 -7.54 1.74
N ALA A 113 -5.69 -8.43 2.70
CA ALA A 113 -4.56 -8.42 3.60
C ALA A 113 -4.08 -9.86 3.79
N MET A 114 -2.76 -10.05 3.89
CA MET A 114 -2.15 -11.38 3.88
C MET A 114 -0.94 -11.44 4.80
N THR A 115 -0.95 -12.43 5.69
CA THR A 115 0.19 -12.76 6.55
C THR A 115 0.93 -13.98 6.00
N TYR A 116 2.20 -13.79 5.64
CA TYR A 116 3.17 -14.82 5.27
C TYR A 116 4.04 -15.17 6.49
N PRO A 117 4.85 -16.24 6.41
CA PRO A 117 5.73 -16.63 7.52
C PRO A 117 6.72 -15.55 7.99
N ASP A 118 7.09 -14.60 7.13
CA ASP A 118 8.11 -13.59 7.42
C ASP A 118 7.68 -12.14 7.13
N LYS A 119 6.45 -11.93 6.64
CA LYS A 119 5.94 -10.62 6.24
C LYS A 119 4.41 -10.55 6.25
N THR A 120 3.88 -9.36 6.46
CA THR A 120 2.46 -9.05 6.34
C THR A 120 2.28 -7.98 5.28
N ILE A 121 1.36 -8.16 4.34
CA ILE A 121 1.13 -7.24 3.22
C ILE A 121 -0.35 -6.87 3.09
N TYR A 122 -0.59 -5.63 2.67
CA TYR A 122 -1.94 -5.08 2.51
C TYR A 122 -2.10 -4.49 1.10
N PRO A 123 -2.44 -5.33 0.11
CA PRO A 123 -2.63 -4.91 -1.28
C PRO A 123 -4.06 -4.44 -1.60
N VAL A 124 -4.13 -3.43 -2.46
CA VAL A 124 -5.35 -2.93 -3.08
C VAL A 124 -5.11 -2.68 -4.57
N ALA A 125 -6.14 -2.85 -5.39
CA ALA A 125 -6.13 -2.49 -6.79
C ALA A 125 -7.49 -1.96 -7.25
N THR A 126 -7.47 -1.05 -8.22
CA THR A 126 -8.66 -0.47 -8.84
C THR A 126 -8.30 0.17 -10.17
N THR A 127 -9.27 0.24 -11.09
CA THR A 127 -9.16 1.01 -12.33
C THR A 127 -9.42 2.51 -12.13
N ASN A 128 -9.93 2.91 -10.96
CA ASN A 128 -10.25 4.31 -10.65
C ASN A 128 -9.16 4.95 -9.80
N GLU A 129 -8.48 5.97 -10.35
CA GLU A 129 -7.38 6.67 -9.67
C GLU A 129 -7.81 7.35 -8.36
N GLN A 130 -8.97 8.00 -8.32
CA GLN A 130 -9.46 8.65 -7.10
C GLN A 130 -9.77 7.62 -6.02
N ASP A 131 -10.30 6.47 -6.42
CA ASP A 131 -10.57 5.36 -5.51
C ASP A 131 -9.28 4.75 -4.96
N LEU A 132 -8.24 4.60 -5.81
CA LEU A 132 -6.93 4.13 -5.37
C LEU A 132 -6.39 4.99 -4.24
N PHE A 133 -6.41 6.32 -4.39
CA PHE A 133 -5.93 7.22 -3.34
C PHE A 133 -6.74 7.13 -2.04
N LYS A 134 -8.06 6.91 -2.13
CA LYS A 134 -8.90 6.68 -0.92
C LYS A 134 -8.54 5.36 -0.24
N LEU A 135 -8.38 4.28 -1.02
CA LEU A 135 -7.97 2.98 -0.51
C LEU A 135 -6.59 3.05 0.14
N MET A 136 -5.63 3.70 -0.51
CA MET A 136 -4.29 3.97 0.03
C MET A 136 -4.36 4.72 1.37
N ASP A 137 -5.15 5.79 1.45
CA ASP A 137 -5.28 6.63 2.64
C ASP A 137 -5.83 5.84 3.84
N VAL A 138 -6.86 5.02 3.62
CA VAL A 138 -7.40 4.16 4.69
C VAL A 138 -6.40 3.09 5.11
N PHE A 139 -5.75 2.41 4.15
CA PHE A 139 -4.78 1.36 4.46
C PHE A 139 -3.54 1.89 5.17
N LEU A 140 -3.00 3.03 4.74
CA LEU A 140 -1.86 3.68 5.37
C LEU A 140 -2.20 4.11 6.80
N ASP A 141 -3.38 4.70 7.02
CA ASP A 141 -3.76 5.10 8.39
C ASP A 141 -4.05 3.89 9.28
N ALA A 142 -4.63 2.82 8.74
CA ALA A 142 -4.85 1.56 9.46
C ALA A 142 -3.54 0.97 10.00
N VAL A 143 -2.52 0.85 9.15
CA VAL A 143 -1.26 0.19 9.56
C VAL A 143 -0.35 1.09 10.40
N PHE A 144 -0.42 2.42 10.25
CA PHE A 144 0.42 3.34 11.01
C PHE A 144 -0.24 3.88 12.28
N ASN A 145 -1.57 4.05 12.29
CA ASN A 145 -2.33 4.62 13.40
C ASN A 145 -3.53 3.75 13.81
N PRO A 146 -3.34 2.44 14.09
CA PRO A 146 -4.44 1.52 14.37
C PRO A 146 -5.14 1.83 15.71
N ALA A 147 -6.44 1.58 15.77
CA ALA A 147 -7.23 1.78 16.98
C ALA A 147 -6.92 0.78 18.11
N ILE A 148 -6.16 -0.29 17.83
CA ILE A 148 -5.79 -1.36 18.77
C ILE A 148 -5.18 -0.84 20.07
N TYR A 149 -4.45 0.28 20.01
CA TYR A 149 -3.80 0.88 21.19
C TYR A 149 -4.78 1.59 22.13
N THR A 150 -5.98 1.90 21.67
CA THR A 150 -7.00 2.66 22.42
C THR A 150 -8.25 1.84 22.75
N LYS A 151 -8.48 0.74 22.03
CA LYS A 151 -9.67 -0.12 22.16
C LYS A 151 -9.26 -1.58 22.37
N PRO A 152 -9.09 -2.03 23.63
CA PRO A 152 -8.72 -3.42 23.95
C PRO A 152 -9.66 -4.46 23.36
N THR A 153 -10.94 -4.13 23.20
CA THR A 153 -11.97 -5.00 22.63
C THR A 153 -11.69 -5.44 21.19
N ILE A 154 -10.82 -4.72 20.45
CA ILE A 154 -10.42 -5.14 19.10
C ILE A 154 -9.62 -6.44 19.18
N PHE A 155 -8.61 -6.48 20.06
CA PHE A 155 -7.80 -7.68 20.25
C PHE A 155 -8.65 -8.84 20.77
N GLU A 156 -9.53 -8.58 21.74
CA GLU A 156 -10.47 -9.58 22.27
C GLU A 156 -11.40 -10.19 21.20
N GLN A 157 -11.68 -9.47 20.11
CA GLN A 157 -12.52 -9.95 19.01
C GLN A 157 -11.71 -10.76 17.98
N GLU A 158 -10.50 -10.30 17.65
CA GLU A 158 -9.70 -10.85 16.55
C GLU A 158 -8.70 -11.94 16.96
N GLY A 159 -8.33 -12.05 18.25
CA GLY A 159 -7.52 -13.16 18.77
C GLY A 159 -6.69 -12.85 20.02
#